data_AF-A0A8G1M522-F1
#
_entry.id   AF-A0A8G1M522-F1
#
_cell.length_a   1.000
_cell.length_b   1.000
_cell.length_c   1.000
_cell.angle_alpha   90.00
_cell.angle_beta   90.00
_cell.angle_gamma   90.00
#
_symmetry.space_group_name_H-M   'P 1'
#
loop_
_entity.id
_entity.type
_entity.pdbx_description
1 polymer ?
#
loop_
_entity_poly.entity_id
_entity_poly.type
_entity_poly.pdbx_seq_one_letter_code
_entity_poly.pdbx_strand_id
1 'polypeptide(L)'
;MSDFGLDLQTVEQEIQNQQDATAREDEKTKNTEDTGEETRRIVLDVLDGTANTDEWTSLVQSGTPLVLAVEGDIEEGASPFVREIVEMGGDIVHFRSFLIVVPPEVEIDNSRL
;
A
#
# COMPACT_ATOMS: atom_id res chain seq x y z
N MET A 1 23.29 14.13 -55.52
CA MET A 1 23.97 13.27 -54.53
C MET A 1 23.87 14.00 -53.20
N SER A 2 23.19 13.35 -52.25
CA SER A 2 23.22 13.48 -50.79
C SER A 2 23.36 14.88 -50.17
N ASP A 3 22.21 15.48 -49.84
CA ASP A 3 22.08 16.43 -48.74
C ASP A 3 21.35 15.69 -47.60
N PHE A 4 22.12 15.02 -46.74
CA PHE A 4 21.66 14.47 -45.48
C PHE A 4 22.34 15.27 -44.38
N GLY A 5 21.87 16.50 -44.17
CA GLY A 5 22.09 17.20 -42.92
C GLY A 5 21.23 16.54 -41.84
N LEU A 6 21.73 15.45 -41.25
CA LEU A 6 21.15 14.92 -40.01
C LEU A 6 21.35 15.98 -38.94
N ASP A 7 20.28 16.72 -38.65
CA ASP A 7 20.25 17.73 -37.62
C ASP A 7 20.30 17.04 -36.24
N LEU A 8 21.49 16.94 -35.67
CA LEU A 8 21.75 16.34 -34.36
C LEU A 8 20.94 17.01 -33.24
N GLN A 9 20.55 18.28 -33.42
CA GLN A 9 19.69 18.98 -32.46
C GLN A 9 18.28 18.36 -32.38
N THR A 10 17.74 17.88 -33.50
CA THR A 10 16.44 17.21 -33.54
C THR A 10 16.48 15.86 -32.81
N VAL A 11 17.59 15.11 -32.94
CA VAL A 11 17.78 13.82 -32.25
C VAL A 11 17.99 14.00 -30.75
N GLU A 12 18.73 15.03 -30.32
CA GLU A 12 18.90 15.33 -28.90
C GLU A 12 17.58 15.69 -28.20
N GLN A 13 16.69 16.39 -28.91
CA GLN A 13 15.40 16.80 -28.36
C GLN A 13 14.41 15.64 -28.18
N GLU A 14 14.51 14.59 -29.01
CA GLU A 14 13.70 13.37 -28.87
C GLU A 14 14.17 12.48 -27.71
N ILE A 15 15.48 12.39 -27.46
CA ILE A 15 16.02 11.63 -26.32
C ILE A 15 15.63 12.28 -24.98
N GLN A 16 15.66 13.61 -24.90
CA GLN A 16 15.23 14.35 -23.71
C GLN A 16 13.74 14.09 -23.38
N ASN A 17 12.87 14.12 -24.40
CA ASN A 17 11.44 13.85 -24.22
C ASN A 17 11.15 12.41 -23.76
N GLN A 18 11.98 11.43 -24.14
CA GLN A 18 11.84 10.04 -23.70
C GLN A 18 12.35 9.83 -22.27
N GLN A 19 13.43 10.50 -21.86
CA GLN A 19 13.96 10.42 -20.49
C GLN A 19 13.02 11.02 -19.45
N ASP A 20 12.29 12.09 -19.81
CA ASP A 20 11.24 12.69 -18.96
C ASP A 20 9.97 11.82 -18.84
N ALA A 21 9.75 10.88 -19.77
CA ALA A 21 8.62 9.95 -19.73
C ALA A 21 8.89 8.71 -18.87
N THR A 22 10.14 8.23 -18.83
CA THR A 22 10.53 7.06 -18.01
C THR A 22 10.78 7.39 -16.54
N ALA A 23 11.00 8.66 -16.18
CA ALA A 23 11.11 9.08 -14.78
C ALA A 23 9.77 9.08 -14.02
N ARG A 24 8.62 8.92 -14.72
CA ARG A 24 7.29 9.00 -14.12
C ARG A 24 6.76 7.68 -13.57
N GLU A 25 7.42 6.54 -13.82
CA GLU A 25 6.96 5.26 -13.28
C GLU A 25 7.52 4.95 -11.89
N ASP A 26 8.60 5.62 -11.46
CA ASP A 26 9.17 5.45 -10.12
C ASP A 26 8.65 6.47 -9.08
N GLU A 27 7.79 7.43 -9.48
CA GLU A 27 7.25 8.48 -8.60
C GLU A 27 5.76 8.29 -8.24
N LYS A 28 5.25 7.05 -8.24
CA LYS A 28 3.90 6.75 -7.72
C LYS A 28 3.87 6.39 -6.22
N THR A 29 4.90 6.76 -5.46
CA THR A 29 4.89 6.71 -3.99
C THR A 29 5.13 8.08 -3.33
N LYS A 30 5.26 9.15 -4.11
CA LYS A 30 5.44 10.50 -3.59
C LYS A 30 4.15 11.32 -3.73
N ASN A 31 3.14 10.96 -2.95
CA ASN A 31 2.00 11.84 -2.70
C ASN A 31 1.54 11.66 -1.26
N THR A 32 2.17 12.38 -0.35
CA THR A 32 1.43 13.16 0.64
C THR A 32 2.31 14.35 0.99
N GLU A 33 1.98 15.51 0.43
CA GLU A 33 2.42 16.79 0.98
C GLU A 33 1.88 16.85 2.41
N ASP A 34 2.75 16.63 3.39
CA ASP A 34 2.41 16.72 4.81
C ASP A 34 2.25 18.19 5.18
N THR A 35 1.12 18.77 4.78
CA THR A 35 0.45 19.79 5.60
C THR A 35 0.22 19.15 6.95
N GLY A 36 0.81 19.69 8.03
CA GLY A 36 0.91 19.10 9.38
C GLY A 36 -0.40 18.84 10.14
N GLU A 37 -1.37 18.24 9.47
CA GLU A 37 -2.43 17.42 10.03
C GLU A 37 -2.02 15.97 9.76
N GLU A 38 -1.80 15.18 10.81
CA GLU A 38 -1.36 13.79 10.68
C GLU A 38 -2.32 13.03 9.75
N THR A 39 -1.87 12.82 8.50
CA THR A 39 -2.72 12.27 7.45
C THR A 39 -3.07 10.84 7.83
N ARG A 40 -4.28 10.61 8.35
CA ARG A 40 -4.74 9.26 8.72
C ARG A 40 -4.78 8.40 7.47
N ARG A 41 -3.77 7.55 7.30
CA ARG A 41 -3.64 6.61 6.19
C ARG A 41 -4.28 5.29 6.56
N ILE A 42 -4.91 4.64 5.59
CA ILE A 42 -5.38 3.26 5.68
C ILE A 42 -4.62 2.47 4.62
N VAL A 43 -4.08 1.32 4.97
CA VAL A 43 -3.34 0.46 4.04
C VAL A 43 -4.24 -0.70 3.58
N LEU A 44 -4.21 -0.97 2.28
CA LEU A 44 -4.97 -2.04 1.62
C LEU A 44 -3.97 -3.07 1.10
N ASP A 45 -4.19 -4.35 1.40
CA ASP A 45 -3.31 -5.44 0.96
C ASP A 45 -4.10 -6.75 0.76
N VAL A 46 -3.43 -7.82 0.37
CA VAL A 46 -4.02 -9.15 0.13
C VAL A 46 -3.43 -10.17 1.10
N LEU A 47 -4.33 -10.91 1.76
CA LEU A 47 -3.99 -12.08 2.57
C LEU A 47 -4.13 -13.34 1.69
N ASP A 48 -3.03 -13.70 1.05
CA ASP A 48 -2.89 -14.92 0.22
C ASP A 48 -2.04 -16.01 0.89
N GLY A 49 -1.63 -15.80 2.14
CA GLY A 49 -0.76 -16.69 2.91
C GLY A 49 0.74 -16.59 2.58
N THR A 50 1.14 -15.77 1.60
CA THR A 50 2.55 -15.49 1.27
C THR A 50 3.02 -14.14 1.79
N ALA A 51 2.09 -13.28 2.19
CA ALA A 51 2.37 -11.95 2.72
C ALA A 51 3.18 -11.97 4.03
N ASN A 52 4.04 -10.96 4.19
CA ASN A 52 4.85 -10.79 5.39
C ASN A 52 4.02 -10.15 6.51
N THR A 53 3.66 -10.95 7.51
CA THR A 53 2.85 -10.50 8.65
C THR A 53 3.57 -9.46 9.52
N ASP A 54 4.90 -9.44 9.55
CA ASP A 54 5.67 -8.53 10.42
C ASP A 54 5.53 -7.05 10.02
N GLU A 55 5.43 -6.79 8.70
CA GLU A 55 5.22 -5.44 8.17
C GLU A 55 3.84 -4.92 8.56
N TRP A 56 2.81 -5.76 8.44
CA TRP A 56 1.47 -5.43 8.85
C TRP A 56 1.36 -5.16 10.35
N THR A 57 1.96 -6.00 11.20
CA THR A 57 1.98 -5.73 12.64
C THR A 57 2.65 -4.38 12.93
N SER A 58 3.76 -4.07 12.27
CA SER A 58 4.46 -2.78 12.44
C SER A 58 3.57 -1.59 12.03
N LEU A 59 2.78 -1.73 10.97
CA LEU A 59 1.82 -0.71 10.54
C LEU A 59 0.71 -0.51 11.58
N VAL A 60 0.12 -1.58 12.12
CA VAL A 60 -0.91 -1.45 13.16
C VAL A 60 -0.32 -0.83 14.44
N GLN A 61 0.90 -1.22 14.82
CA GLN A 61 1.60 -0.61 15.96
C GLN A 61 1.84 0.89 15.78
N SER A 62 2.00 1.36 14.55
CA SER A 62 2.12 2.79 14.24
C SER A 62 0.78 3.56 14.27
N GLY A 63 -0.33 2.89 14.57
CA GLY A 63 -1.67 3.48 14.54
C GLY A 63 -2.32 3.50 13.16
N THR A 64 -1.78 2.73 12.19
CA THR A 64 -2.31 2.66 10.83
C THR A 64 -3.30 1.49 10.69
N PRO A 65 -4.59 1.74 10.37
CA PRO A 65 -5.54 0.67 10.07
C PRO A 65 -5.19 -0.08 8.77
N LEU A 66 -5.49 -1.37 8.74
CA LEU A 66 -5.28 -2.27 7.61
C LEU A 66 -6.60 -2.89 7.14
N VAL A 67 -6.73 -3.05 5.83
CA VAL A 67 -7.83 -3.79 5.20
C VAL A 67 -7.21 -4.81 4.26
N LEU A 68 -7.34 -6.09 4.61
CA LEU A 68 -6.74 -7.19 3.87
C LEU A 68 -7.82 -7.92 3.07
N ALA A 69 -7.67 -8.03 1.76
CA ALA A 69 -8.51 -8.89 0.93
C ALA A 69 -8.08 -10.34 1.13
N VAL A 70 -8.99 -11.20 1.58
CA VAL A 70 -8.70 -12.62 1.80
C VAL A 70 -8.84 -13.37 0.49
N GLU A 71 -7.73 -13.94 0.02
CA GLU A 71 -7.71 -14.87 -1.11
C GLU A 71 -7.30 -16.28 -0.62
N GLY A 72 -8.28 -17.19 -0.50
CA GLY A 72 -8.06 -18.58 -0.10
C GLY A 72 -8.56 -18.92 1.32
N ASP A 73 -8.03 -20.01 1.90
CA ASP A 73 -8.40 -20.47 3.24
C ASP A 73 -7.52 -19.79 4.32
N ILE A 74 -8.17 -19.10 5.25
CA ILE A 74 -7.57 -18.28 6.33
C ILE A 74 -6.81 -19.13 7.37
N GLU A 75 -6.96 -20.45 7.34
CA GLU A 75 -6.71 -21.29 8.51
C GLU A 75 -5.23 -21.48 8.91
N GLU A 76 -4.26 -21.13 8.05
CA GLU A 76 -2.83 -21.34 8.39
C GLU A 76 -1.96 -20.07 8.37
N GLY A 77 -2.24 -19.09 7.51
CA GLY A 77 -1.38 -17.90 7.34
C GLY A 77 -1.61 -16.78 8.37
N ALA A 78 -2.83 -16.60 8.86
CA ALA A 78 -3.20 -15.41 9.65
C ALA A 78 -3.18 -15.64 11.16
N SER A 79 -3.11 -16.88 11.64
CA SER A 79 -3.16 -17.19 13.08
C SER A 79 -2.07 -16.50 13.93
N PRO A 80 -0.78 -16.45 13.54
CA PRO A 80 0.23 -15.74 14.32
C PRO A 80 -0.03 -14.22 14.34
N PHE A 81 -0.39 -13.64 13.19
CA PHE A 81 -0.72 -12.23 13.05
C PHE A 81 -1.94 -11.81 13.88
N VAL A 82 -3.06 -12.53 13.75
CA VAL A 82 -4.29 -12.26 14.52
C VAL A 82 -4.02 -12.27 16.01
N ARG A 83 -3.22 -13.24 16.47
CA ARG A 83 -2.84 -13.32 17.87
C ARG A 83 -2.04 -12.10 18.33
N GLU A 84 -1.05 -11.69 17.54
CA GLU A 84 -0.20 -10.53 17.88
C GLU A 84 -1.02 -9.23 17.97
N ILE A 85 -1.95 -9.02 17.03
CA ILE A 85 -2.84 -7.85 17.05
C ILE A 85 -3.76 -7.85 18.29
N VAL A 86 -4.32 -9.00 18.66
CA VAL A 86 -5.14 -9.10 19.88
C VAL A 86 -4.30 -8.87 21.14
N GLU A 87 -3.06 -9.37 21.18
CA GLU A 87 -2.13 -9.16 22.31
C GLU A 87 -1.73 -7.69 22.48
N MET A 88 -1.67 -6.90 21.40
CA MET A 88 -1.45 -5.44 21.46
C MET A 88 -2.73 -4.62 21.73
N GLY A 89 -3.89 -5.27 21.86
CA GLY A 89 -5.18 -4.62 22.13
C GLY A 89 -5.84 -3.98 20.91
N GLY A 90 -5.42 -4.33 19.70
CA GLY A 90 -6.12 -3.98 18.46
C GLY A 90 -7.39 -4.81 18.28
N ASP A 91 -8.23 -4.39 17.35
CA ASP A 91 -9.47 -5.10 17.00
C ASP A 91 -9.39 -5.67 15.57
N ILE A 92 -10.00 -6.83 15.37
CA ILE A 92 -9.99 -7.56 14.11
C ILE A 92 -11.41 -8.01 13.78
N VAL A 93 -11.87 -7.63 12.59
CA VAL A 93 -13.20 -7.97 12.10
C VAL A 93 -13.10 -8.61 10.72
N HIS A 94 -13.60 -9.84 10.61
CA HIS A 94 -13.76 -10.49 9.33
C HIS A 94 -15.09 -10.06 8.69
N PHE A 95 -15.00 -9.28 7.61
CA PHE A 95 -16.12 -8.78 6.85
C PHE A 95 -16.11 -9.33 5.42
N ARG A 96 -16.95 -10.33 5.16
CA ARG A 96 -17.09 -11.00 3.85
C ARG A 96 -15.79 -11.65 3.39
N SER A 97 -15.10 -11.03 2.41
CA SER A 97 -13.80 -11.47 1.89
C SER A 97 -12.70 -10.50 2.29
N PHE A 98 -12.95 -9.68 3.32
CA PHE A 98 -12.00 -8.72 3.84
C PHE A 98 -11.77 -8.95 5.33
N LEU A 99 -10.53 -8.81 5.76
CA LEU A 99 -10.14 -8.74 7.15
C LEU A 99 -9.79 -7.29 7.47
N ILE A 100 -10.54 -6.67 8.37
CA ILE A 100 -10.30 -5.32 8.85
C ILE A 100 -9.52 -5.44 10.15
N VAL A 101 -8.41 -4.74 10.24
CA VAL A 101 -7.52 -4.74 11.39
C VAL A 101 -7.28 -3.30 11.81
N VAL A 102 -7.55 -3.00 13.07
CA VAL A 102 -7.40 -1.64 13.61
C VAL A 102 -6.51 -1.60 14.85
N PRO A 103 -5.75 -0.52 15.03
CA PRO A 103 -5.00 -0.27 16.26
C PRO A 103 -5.95 -0.01 17.44
N PRO A 104 -5.47 -0.10 18.70
CA PRO A 104 -6.27 0.17 19.90
C PRO A 104 -6.89 1.58 19.95
N GLU A 105 -6.37 2.52 19.17
CA GLU A 105 -6.87 3.90 19.09
C GLU A 105 -8.10 4.06 18.20
N VAL A 106 -8.47 3.03 17.43
CA VAL A 106 -9.54 3.07 16.43
C VAL A 106 -10.58 2.01 16.76
N GLU A 107 -11.84 2.41 16.87
CA GLU A 107 -12.97 1.52 17.18
C GLU A 107 -13.71 1.12 15.89
N ILE A 108 -14.11 -0.16 15.78
CA ILE A 108 -14.94 -0.64 14.68
C ILE A 108 -16.41 -0.72 15.12
N ASP A 109 -17.27 0.10 14.50
CA ASP A 109 -18.73 -0.02 14.65
C ASP A 109 -19.32 -0.99 13.62
N ASN A 110 -19.65 -2.21 14.06
CA ASN A 110 -20.34 -3.22 13.25
C ASN A 110 -21.84 -3.33 13.53
N SER A 111 -22.45 -2.39 14.26
CA SER A 111 -23.86 -2.49 14.68
C SER A 111 -24.89 -2.46 13.53
N ARG A 112 -24.45 -2.11 12.31
CA ARG A 112 -25.30 -1.90 11.13
C ARG A 112 -25.18 -3.00 10.06
N LEU A 113 -24.35 -4.01 10.32
CA LEU A 113 -24.17 -5.19 9.46
C LEU A 113 -25.20 -6.28 9.81
#